data_AF-A0A915LJU0-F1
#
_entry.id   AF-A0A915LJU0-F1
#
_cell.length_a   1.000
_cell.length_b   1.000
_cell.length_c   1.000
_cell.angle_alpha   90.00
_cell.angle_beta   90.00
_cell.angle_gamma   90.00
#
_symmetry.space_group_name_H-M   'P 1'
#
loop_
_entity.id
_entity.type
_entity.pdbx_description
1 polymer ?
#
loop_
_entity_poly.entity_id
_entity_poly.type
_entity_poly.pdbx_seq_one_letter_code
_entity_poly.pdbx_strand_id
1 'polypeptide(L)' 'MAGSNRSGNLRDASKSIPVGTLGAQLTTSIVYLTGAVLIGSSVAEMFIRDKFGQSAMGKLVIAELAIPHPLLIL' A
#
# COMPACT_ATOMS: atom_id res chain seq x y z
N MET A 1 8.49 15.26 -7.33
CA MET A 1 9.05 13.95 -7.73
C MET A 1 10.09 13.54 -6.71
N ALA A 2 9.86 12.46 -5.95
CA ALA A 2 10.74 12.08 -4.83
C ALA A 2 12.05 11.42 -5.28
N GLY A 3 12.07 10.69 -6.40
CA GLY A 3 13.25 9.93 -6.85
C GLY A 3 14.50 10.76 -7.16
N SER A 4 14.37 12.07 -7.41
CA SER A 4 15.48 12.96 -7.77
C SER A 4 15.81 14.02 -6.70
N ASN A 5 15.09 14.06 -5.58
CA ASN A 5 15.23 15.09 -4.54
C ASN A 5 16.56 15.00 -3.74
N ARG A 6 17.34 13.93 -3.91
CA ARG A 6 18.68 13.69 -3.35
C ARG A 6 19.75 13.45 -4.41
N SER A 7 19.53 13.94 -5.63
CA SER A 7 20.43 13.71 -6.77
C SER A 7 21.89 14.12 -6.52
N GLY A 8 22.14 15.20 -5.77
CA GLY A 8 23.48 15.68 -5.43
C GLY A 8 24.28 14.77 -4.47
N ASN A 9 23.62 13.81 -3.81
CA ASN A 9 24.26 12.85 -2.92
C ASN A 9 24.55 11.50 -3.59
N LEU A 10 24.19 11.33 -4.87
CA LEU A 10 24.35 10.08 -5.60
C LEU A 10 25.74 10.01 -6.22
N ARG A 11 26.39 8.85 -6.08
CA ARG A 11 27.66 8.56 -6.77
C ARG A 11 27.52 8.63 -8.31
N ASP A 12 26.37 8.20 -8.82
CA ASP A 12 26.00 8.27 -10.24
C ASP A 12 24.48 8.52 -10.36
N ALA A 13 24.11 9.78 -10.53
CA ALA A 13 22.71 10.20 -10.59
C ALA A 13 22.01 9.75 -11.90
N SER A 14 22.71 9.78 -13.03
CA SER A 14 22.16 9.42 -14.35
C SER A 14 21.73 7.95 -14.41
N LYS A 15 22.43 7.07 -13.70
CA LYS A 15 22.01 5.67 -13.55
C LYS A 15 21.00 5.46 -12.41
N SER A 16 21.25 6.05 -11.24
CA SER A 16 20.51 5.71 -10.02
C SER A 16 19.07 6.23 -10.03
N ILE A 17 18.82 7.40 -10.62
CA ILE A 17 17.47 8.00 -10.69
C ILE A 17 16.50 7.14 -11.52
N PRO A 18 16.79 6.77 -12.78
CA PRO A 18 15.86 5.96 -13.58
C PRO A 18 15.66 4.56 -12.99
N VAL A 19 16.73 3.91 -12.53
CA VAL A 19 16.64 2.56 -11.93
C VAL A 19 15.81 2.59 -10.64
N GLY A 20 16.08 3.55 -9.75
CA GLY A 20 15.35 3.69 -8.50
C GLY A 20 13.88 4.03 -8.71
N THR A 21 13.57 4.91 -9.66
CA THR A 21 12.20 5.32 -9.98
C THR A 21 11.38 4.16 -10.55
N LEU A 22 11.93 3.42 -11.52
CA LEU A 22 11.26 2.24 -12.09
C LEU A 22 11.10 1.13 -11.04
N GLY A 23 12.14 0.87 -10.23
CA GLY A 23 12.07 -0.11 -9.16
C GLY A 23 10.99 0.20 -8.14
N ALA A 24 10.89 1.47 -7.71
CA ALA A 24 9.84 1.92 -6.80
C ALA A 24 8.44 1.77 -7.43
N GLN A 25 8.27 2.17 -8.69
CA GLN A 25 7.00 2.06 -9.40
C GLN A 25 6.53 0.60 -9.56
N LEU A 26 7.45 -0.31 -9.90
CA LEU A 26 7.15 -1.73 -9.99
C LEU A 26 6.77 -2.31 -8.62
N THR A 27 7.53 -1.97 -7.58
CA THR A 27 7.28 -2.45 -6.22
C THR A 27 5.91 -2.03 -5.71
N THR A 28 5.56 -0.74 -5.82
CA THR A 28 4.26 -0.24 -5.38
C THR A 28 3.11 -0.81 -6.22
N SER A 29 3.31 -0.96 -7.52
CA SER A 29 2.32 -1.58 -8.40
C SER A 29 2.03 -3.02 -8.00
N ILE A 30 3.07 -3.82 -7.70
CA ILE A 30 2.91 -5.19 -7.22
C ILE A 30 2.13 -5.22 -5.91
N VAL A 31 2.47 -4.35 -4.96
CA VAL A 31 1.76 -4.27 -3.66
C VAL A 31 0.28 -3.91 -3.86
N TYR A 32 -0.03 -2.91 -4.69
CA TYR A 32 -1.42 -2.51 -4.92
C TYR A 32 -2.24 -3.59 -5.65
N LEU A 33 -1.69 -4.21 -6.69
CA LEU A 33 -2.39 -5.25 -7.43
C LEU A 33 -2.61 -6.50 -6.57
N THR A 34 -1.59 -6.92 -5.82
CA THR A 34 -1.69 -8.06 -4.90
C THR A 34 -2.68 -7.76 -3.77
N GLY A 35 -2.62 -6.55 -3.21
CA GLY A 35 -3.56 -6.10 -2.18
C GLY A 35 -5.01 -6.09 -2.66
N ALA A 36 -5.26 -5.61 -3.88
CA ALA A 36 -6.61 -5.62 -4.46
C ALA A 36 -7.17 -7.04 -4.58
N VAL A 37 -6.36 -8.00 -5.04
CA VAL A 37 -6.79 -9.40 -5.16
C VAL A 37 -7.01 -10.02 -3.78
N LEU A 38 -6.05 -9.90 -2.86
CA LEU A 38 -6.12 -10.53 -1.54
C LEU A 38 -7.25 -9.96 -0.66
N ILE A 39 -7.43 -8.64 -0.65
CA ILE A 39 -8.51 -8.00 0.12
C ILE A 39 -9.86 -8.38 -0.51
N GLY A 40 -9.97 -8.30 -1.84
CA GLY A 40 -11.19 -8.64 -2.56
C GLY A 40 -11.62 -10.10 -2.39
N SER A 41 -10.68 -11.03 -2.23
CA SER A 41 -10.98 -12.45 -2.00
C SER A 41 -11.25 -12.80 -0.53
N SER A 42 -10.87 -11.94 0.43
CA SER A 42 -10.88 -12.27 1.85
C SER A 42 -11.97 -11.56 2.66
N VAL A 43 -12.61 -10.54 2.08
CA VAL A 43 -13.59 -9.69 2.78
C VAL A 43 -14.93 -9.73 2.05
N ALA A 44 -16.03 -9.81 2.81
CA ALA A 44 -17.38 -9.78 2.23
C ALA A 44 -17.69 -8.40 1.61
N GLU A 45 -18.47 -8.41 0.53
CA GLU A 45 -18.83 -7.23 -0.25
C GLU A 45 -19.38 -6.08 0.59
N MET A 46 -20.24 -6.39 1.58
CA MET A 46 -20.85 -5.40 2.46
C MET A 46 -19.81 -4.56 3.21
N PHE A 47 -18.71 -5.18 3.66
CA PHE A 47 -17.67 -4.48 4.41
C PHE A 47 -16.77 -3.63 3.51
N ILE A 48 -16.44 -4.10 2.30
CA ILE A 48 -15.59 -3.34 1.36
C ILE A 48 -16.30 -2.07 0.86
N ARG A 49 -17.63 -2.13 0.71
CA ARG A 49 -18.45 -1.00 0.25
C ARG A 49 -18.75 0.03 1.35
N ASP A 50 -18.47 -0.30 2.60
CA ASP A 50 -18.69 0.57 3.75
C ASP A 50 -17.37 1.21 4.22
N LYS A 51 -17.14 2.43 3.75
CA LYS A 51 -15.93 3.21 4.06
C LYS A 51 -15.72 3.44 5.56
N PHE A 52 -16.79 3.62 6.33
CA PHE A 52 -16.70 3.99 7.75
C PHE A 52 -16.88 2.79 8.69
N GLY A 53 -17.08 1.59 8.13
CA GLY A 53 -17.18 0.35 8.90
C GLY A 53 -18.39 0.29 9.81
N GLN A 54 -19.48 1.01 9.50
CA GLN A 54 -20.73 0.95 10.27
C GLN A 54 -21.29 -0.48 10.32
N SER A 55 -21.17 -1.20 9.22
CA SER A 55 -21.50 -2.61 9.05
C SER A 55 -20.58 -3.52 9.88
N ALA A 56 -19.38 -3.05 10.23
CA ALA A 56 -18.38 -3.72 11.04
C ALA A 56 -18.29 -3.16 12.48
N MET A 57 -19.40 -2.66 13.04
CA MET A 57 -19.45 -2.09 14.41
C MET A 57 -18.49 -0.89 14.61
N GLY A 58 -18.28 -0.09 13.57
CA GLY A 58 -17.39 1.09 13.60
C GLY A 58 -15.90 0.76 13.45
N LYS A 59 -15.55 -0.45 13.03
CA LYS A 59 -14.17 -0.90 12.88
C LYS A 59 -13.63 -0.66 11.46
N LEU A 60 -12.34 -0.37 11.35
CA LEU A 60 -11.66 -0.29 10.06
C LEU A 60 -11.47 -1.71 9.49
N VAL A 61 -12.11 -2.00 8.37
CA VAL A 61 -12.13 -3.34 7.75
C VAL A 61 -10.72 -3.88 7.46
N ILE A 62 -9.81 -3.01 7.00
CA ILE A 62 -8.42 -3.40 6.75
C ILE A 62 -7.66 -3.70 8.04
N ALA A 63 -7.96 -3.00 9.14
CA ALA A 63 -7.34 -3.26 10.43
C ALA A 63 -7.71 -4.65 10.97
N GLU A 64 -8.94 -5.11 10.73
CA GLU A 64 -9.36 -6.46 11.16
C GLU A 64 -8.61 -7.60 10.43
N LEU A 65 -7.99 -7.32 9.28
CA LEU A 65 -7.11 -8.27 8.59
C LEU A 65 -5.67 -8.27 9.14
N ALA A 66 -5.31 -7.31 10.00
CA ALA A 66 -3.95 -7.17 10.50
C ALA A 66 -3.61 -8.26 11.52
N ILE A 67 -2.42 -8.85 11.36
CA ILE A 67 -1.85 -9.84 12.27
C ILE A 67 -0.65 -9.20 12.98
N PRO A 68 -0.44 -9.40 14.29
CA PRO A 68 -1.28 -10.18 15.22
C PRO A 68 -2.48 -9.42 15.79
N HIS A 69 -2.54 -8.08 15.65
CA HIS A 69 -3.56 -7.27 16.33
C HIS A 69 -4.07 -6.11 15.44
N PRO A 70 -5.39 -5.82 15.41
CA PRO A 70 -5.97 -4.78 14.56
C PRO A 70 -5.43 -3.36 14.79
N LEU A 71 -5.12 -3.01 16.04
CA LEU A 71 -4.60 -1.68 16.40
C LEU A 71 -3.23 -1.33 15.80
N LEU A 72 -2.59 -2.25 15.08
CA LEU A 72 -1.37 -1.95 14.31
C LEU A 72 -1.66 -1.06 13.09
N ILE A 73 -2.88 -1.11 12.57
CA ILE A 73 -3.34 -0.24 11.49
C ILE A 73 -4.39 0.71 12.08
N LEU A 74 -4.02 1.99 12.19
CA LEU A 74 -4.85 3.07 12.74
C LEU A 74 -5.46 3.92 11.63
#